data_AF-A0A0D3D1D3-F1
#
_entry.id   AF-A0A0D3D1D3-F1
#
_cell.length_a   1.000
_cell.length_b   1.000
_cell.length_c   1.000
_cell.angle_alpha   90.00
_cell.angle_beta   90.00
_cell.angle_gamma   90.00
#
_symmetry.space_group_name_H-M   'P 1'
#
loop_
_entity.id
_entity.type
_entity.pdbx_description
1 polymer ?
#
loop_
_entity_poly.entity_id
_entity_poly.type
_entity_poly.pdbx_seq_one_letter_code
_entity_poly.pdbx_strand_id
1 'polypeptide(L)'
;MVQNQQEAFSVDMPRTGGSKCFDDDGRIKRTGSVWTASAHIITAVIGSGVLSLAWATAQLGWLAGPVVMLLFSIVTYFTSTLLAACYRSGDPISGKRNYTYMDAVRSNLGGVKVKLCGIVQYLNLFGVAIGYTIASAISMMAIKRSNCFHKSGGKDPCHMNSNPYMIAFGLVQIIFSQIPDFDQLWWLSILAAVMSFTYSSAGLALGIAQVVANGKVKGSLTGISIGAVTETQKIWRSFQALGDIAFAYSYSIILIEIQDTVKSPPSEEKTMKKATLVSVGVTTMFYMLCGCMGYAAFGDMSPGNLLTGFGFYNPYWLLDIANAAIVVHLVGAYQVYCQPLFAFIERQASTRFPDSDFIAKDIKIPIPGFKPFRLNFFRLIWRTVFVIITTLISMLLPFFNDVVGLLGALGFWPLTVYFPVEMYIEQKKIPRWSTQWFVFKSSAQLVW
;
A
#
# COMPACT_ATOMS: atom_id res chain seq x y z
N MET A 1 48.32 -42.38 -31.73
CA MET A 1 49.18 -41.23 -31.36
C MET A 1 49.38 -40.42 -32.63
N VAL A 2 48.90 -39.20 -32.82
CA VAL A 2 48.64 -38.09 -31.88
C VAL A 2 47.44 -37.28 -32.41
N GLN A 3 46.56 -36.86 -31.49
CA GLN A 3 45.43 -35.95 -31.71
C GLN A 3 45.92 -34.53 -31.98
N ASN A 4 45.37 -33.87 -33.00
CA ASN A 4 45.47 -32.43 -33.17
C ASN A 4 44.47 -31.74 -32.21
N GLN A 5 44.96 -31.32 -31.05
CA GLN A 5 44.35 -30.24 -30.26
C GLN A 5 45.19 -29.00 -30.47
N GLN A 6 44.61 -27.94 -31.03
CA GLN A 6 45.15 -26.61 -30.85
C GLN A 6 44.02 -25.67 -30.46
N GLU A 7 44.22 -25.13 -29.26
CA GLU A 7 43.29 -24.48 -28.37
C GLU A 7 42.61 -23.27 -29.00
N ALA A 8 41.29 -23.19 -28.82
CA ALA A 8 40.56 -21.95 -29.00
C ALA A 8 41.01 -20.96 -27.91
N PHE A 9 41.71 -19.92 -28.33
CA PHE A 9 42.11 -18.80 -27.49
C PHE A 9 40.84 -18.06 -27.04
N SER A 10 40.28 -18.48 -25.90
CA SER A 10 39.23 -17.74 -25.22
C SER A 10 39.90 -16.56 -24.55
N VAL A 11 39.69 -15.38 -25.12
CA VAL A 11 40.05 -14.12 -24.48
C VAL A 11 39.11 -13.96 -23.29
N ASP A 12 39.58 -14.38 -22.11
CA ASP A 12 39.01 -13.99 -20.83
C ASP A 12 39.17 -12.47 -20.70
N MET A 13 38.15 -11.74 -21.13
CA MET A 13 37.98 -10.33 -20.79
C MET A 13 37.85 -10.23 -19.27
N PRO A 14 38.81 -9.59 -18.58
CA PRO A 14 38.65 -9.31 -17.17
C PRO A 14 37.42 -8.43 -17.00
N ARG A 15 36.48 -8.83 -16.13
CA ARG A 15 35.39 -7.95 -15.67
C ARG A 15 36.00 -6.78 -14.88
N THR A 16 36.49 -5.79 -15.60
CA THR A 16 37.00 -4.55 -15.03
C THR A 16 35.83 -3.68 -14.57
N GLY A 17 35.70 -3.60 -13.23
CA GLY A 17 35.21 -2.42 -12.50
C GLY A 17 33.83 -1.90 -12.89
N GLY A 18 32.80 -2.38 -12.19
CA GLY A 18 31.49 -1.72 -12.20
C GLY A 18 31.65 -0.22 -11.90
N SER A 19 31.03 0.63 -12.73
CA SER A 19 31.05 2.08 -12.54
C SER A 19 30.65 2.43 -11.11
N LYS A 20 31.41 3.34 -10.46
CA LYS A 20 31.07 3.80 -9.09
C LYS A 20 29.65 4.40 -9.01
N CYS A 21 29.10 4.89 -10.13
CA CYS A 21 27.87 5.67 -10.17
C CYS A 21 26.65 4.93 -10.72
N PHE A 22 26.84 3.82 -11.45
CA PHE A 22 25.76 3.13 -12.16
C PHE A 22 25.64 1.67 -11.73
N ASP A 23 24.41 1.15 -11.77
CA ASP A 23 24.11 -0.28 -11.63
C ASP A 23 24.40 -1.06 -12.92
N ASP A 24 24.24 -2.38 -12.88
CA ASP A 24 24.42 -3.31 -14.00
C ASP A 24 23.45 -3.09 -15.18
N ASP A 25 22.37 -2.34 -14.95
CA ASP A 25 21.40 -1.93 -15.97
C ASP A 25 21.66 -0.52 -16.55
N GLY A 26 22.78 0.12 -16.17
CA GLY A 26 23.15 1.46 -16.64
C GLY A 26 22.38 2.61 -16.00
N ARG A 27 21.49 2.34 -15.02
CA ARG A 27 20.81 3.38 -14.25
C ARG A 27 21.64 3.84 -13.06
N ILE A 28 21.31 5.00 -12.51
CA ILE A 28 21.93 5.51 -11.28
C ILE A 28 21.82 4.44 -10.19
N LYS A 29 22.92 4.24 -9.46
CA LYS A 29 23.03 3.21 -8.45
C LYS A 29 21.94 3.32 -7.38
N ARG A 30 21.16 2.24 -7.23
CA ARG A 30 20.14 2.10 -6.19
C ARG A 30 20.78 2.07 -4.80
N THR A 31 20.17 2.73 -3.82
CA THR A 31 20.72 2.88 -2.46
C THR A 31 19.87 2.23 -1.37
N GLY A 32 18.68 1.75 -1.71
CA GLY A 32 17.71 1.18 -0.77
C GLY A 32 18.27 -0.02 -0.01
N SER A 33 17.80 -0.18 1.22
CA SER A 33 18.19 -1.23 2.15
C SER A 33 16.96 -1.97 2.69
N VAL A 34 17.16 -2.98 3.53
CA VAL A 34 16.06 -3.64 4.25
C VAL A 34 15.21 -2.60 5.00
N TRP A 35 15.82 -1.60 5.63
CA TRP A 35 15.12 -0.60 6.43
C TRP A 35 14.27 0.36 5.58
N THR A 36 14.80 0.86 4.47
CA THR A 36 14.03 1.75 3.60
C THR A 36 12.92 1.00 2.89
N ALA A 37 13.18 -0.22 2.41
CA ALA A 37 12.15 -1.09 1.84
C ALA A 37 11.05 -1.40 2.87
N SER A 38 11.43 -1.77 4.10
CA SER A 38 10.46 -1.99 5.18
C SER A 38 9.66 -0.73 5.50
N ALA A 39 10.27 0.45 5.51
CA ALA A 39 9.55 1.70 5.73
C ALA A 39 8.53 1.98 4.61
N HIS A 40 8.88 1.73 3.34
CA HIS A 40 7.92 1.83 2.22
C HIS A 40 6.78 0.83 2.36
N ILE A 41 7.06 -0.44 2.69
CA ILE A 41 6.03 -1.47 2.88
C ILE A 41 5.14 -1.10 4.07
N ILE A 42 5.70 -0.77 5.23
CA ILE A 42 4.94 -0.36 6.42
C ILE A 42 4.09 0.86 6.12
N THR A 43 4.62 1.84 5.39
CA THR A 43 3.86 3.02 4.96
C THR A 43 2.68 2.63 4.07
N ALA A 44 2.86 1.66 3.19
CA ALA A 44 1.81 1.21 2.30
C ALA A 44 0.72 0.42 3.04
N VAL A 45 1.13 -0.45 3.97
CA VAL A 45 0.25 -1.39 4.66
C VAL A 45 -0.39 -0.72 5.89
N ILE A 46 0.38 -0.15 6.84
CA ILE A 46 -0.13 0.47 8.08
C ILE A 46 -0.71 1.88 7.83
N GLY A 47 -1.61 1.99 6.86
CA GLY A 47 -2.39 3.19 6.57
C GLY A 47 -3.86 3.02 6.88
N SER A 48 -4.73 3.49 5.98
CA SER A 48 -6.18 3.51 6.23
C SER A 48 -6.76 2.12 6.55
N GLY A 49 -6.15 1.03 6.07
CA GLY A 49 -6.57 -0.34 6.33
C GLY A 49 -6.64 -0.72 7.81
N VAL A 50 -5.71 -0.26 8.66
CA VAL A 50 -5.75 -0.62 10.11
C VAL A 50 -6.96 -0.02 10.84
N LEU A 51 -7.45 1.12 10.35
CA LEU A 51 -8.52 1.88 10.99
C LEU A 51 -9.87 1.17 10.88
N SER A 52 -10.10 0.41 9.80
CA SER A 52 -11.34 -0.36 9.58
C SER A 52 -11.32 -1.75 10.20
N LEU A 53 -10.16 -2.24 10.68
CA LEU A 53 -10.05 -3.61 11.22
C LEU A 53 -10.88 -3.86 12.47
N ALA A 54 -11.10 -2.85 13.30
CA ALA A 54 -12.01 -2.98 14.45
C ALA A 54 -13.46 -3.22 13.98
N TRP A 55 -13.90 -2.48 12.97
CA TRP A 55 -15.20 -2.68 12.34
C TRP A 55 -15.31 -4.03 11.63
N ALA A 56 -14.29 -4.42 10.88
CA ALA A 56 -14.24 -5.72 10.20
C ALA A 56 -14.31 -6.89 11.21
N THR A 57 -13.60 -6.78 12.33
CA THR A 57 -13.66 -7.75 13.44
C THR A 57 -15.05 -7.75 14.07
N ALA A 58 -15.73 -6.62 14.17
CA ALA A 58 -17.12 -6.56 14.64
C ALA A 58 -18.13 -7.23 13.70
N GLN A 59 -17.87 -7.25 12.39
CA GLN A 59 -18.73 -7.96 11.44
C GLN A 59 -18.50 -9.48 11.49
N LEU A 60 -17.25 -9.91 11.68
CA LEU A 60 -16.85 -11.33 11.61
C LEU A 60 -16.85 -12.04 12.98
N GLY A 61 -16.65 -11.30 14.07
CA GLY A 61 -16.57 -11.80 15.44
C GLY A 61 -15.18 -12.23 15.91
N TRP A 62 -15.12 -12.63 17.18
CA TRP A 62 -13.88 -13.06 17.85
C TRP A 62 -13.24 -14.30 17.24
N LEU A 63 -14.01 -15.13 16.53
CA LEU A 63 -13.46 -16.31 15.87
C LEU A 63 -12.94 -15.96 14.46
N ALA A 64 -13.83 -15.54 13.57
CA ALA A 64 -13.47 -15.38 12.16
C ALA A 64 -12.57 -14.16 11.91
N GLY A 65 -12.76 -13.04 12.61
CA GLY A 65 -11.96 -11.82 12.39
C GLY A 65 -10.45 -12.06 12.53
N PRO A 66 -9.97 -12.50 13.71
CA PRO A 66 -8.55 -12.80 13.93
C PRO A 66 -7.99 -13.89 13.03
N VAL A 67 -8.75 -14.97 12.80
CA VAL A 67 -8.32 -16.08 11.93
C VAL A 67 -8.12 -15.59 10.49
N VAL A 68 -9.07 -14.83 9.96
CA VAL A 68 -8.97 -14.27 8.61
C VAL A 68 -7.78 -13.31 8.50
N MET A 69 -7.54 -12.43 9.48
CA MET A 69 -6.37 -11.55 9.46
C MET A 69 -5.04 -12.32 9.39
N LEU A 70 -4.91 -13.42 10.15
CA LEU A 70 -3.73 -14.28 10.11
C LEU A 70 -3.59 -15.01 8.77
N LEU A 71 -4.69 -15.51 8.21
CA LEU A 71 -4.68 -16.16 6.90
C LEU A 71 -4.23 -15.19 5.79
N PHE A 72 -4.81 -13.98 5.76
CA PHE A 72 -4.41 -12.94 4.80
C PHE A 72 -2.94 -12.54 4.98
N SER A 73 -2.45 -12.44 6.22
CA SER A 73 -1.04 -12.21 6.51
C SER A 73 -0.13 -13.31 5.92
N ILE A 74 -0.47 -14.58 6.13
CA ILE A 74 0.32 -15.73 5.65
C ILE A 74 0.34 -15.75 4.12
N VAL A 75 -0.83 -15.61 3.49
CA VAL A 75 -0.96 -15.57 2.02
C VAL A 75 -0.16 -14.42 1.44
N THR A 76 -0.28 -13.22 2.04
CA THR A 76 0.43 -12.03 1.58
C THR A 76 1.94 -12.18 1.73
N TYR A 77 2.41 -12.69 2.87
CA TYR A 77 3.83 -12.96 3.07
C TYR A 77 4.36 -13.93 2.01
N PHE A 78 3.70 -15.08 1.85
CA PHE A 78 4.10 -16.11 0.91
C PHE A 78 4.15 -15.57 -0.53
N THR A 79 3.06 -15.00 -1.02
CA THR A 79 2.96 -14.50 -2.39
C THR A 79 3.89 -13.32 -2.67
N SER A 80 4.12 -12.44 -1.69
CA SER A 80 5.10 -11.35 -1.80
C SER A 80 6.53 -11.88 -1.94
N THR A 81 6.87 -13.00 -1.30
CA THR A 81 8.19 -13.63 -1.47
C THR A 81 8.36 -14.25 -2.86
N LEU A 82 7.28 -14.74 -3.48
CA LEU A 82 7.27 -15.21 -4.87
C LEU A 82 7.43 -14.03 -5.84
N LEU A 83 6.67 -12.96 -5.61
CA LEU A 83 6.74 -11.74 -6.41
C LEU A 83 8.15 -11.13 -6.37
N ALA A 84 8.78 -11.10 -5.20
CA ALA A 84 10.13 -10.59 -5.05
C ALA A 84 11.18 -11.37 -5.86
N ALA A 85 10.95 -12.66 -6.09
CA ALA A 85 11.81 -13.47 -6.96
C ALA A 85 11.62 -13.13 -8.45
N CYS A 86 10.45 -12.60 -8.83
CA CYS A 86 10.09 -12.24 -10.21
C CYS A 86 10.67 -10.89 -10.67
N TYR A 87 11.39 -10.18 -9.80
CA TYR A 87 11.99 -8.88 -10.14
C TYR A 87 13.01 -8.96 -11.28
N ARG A 88 13.88 -9.99 -11.30
CA ARG A 88 14.80 -10.23 -12.43
C ARG A 88 14.28 -11.36 -13.31
N SER A 89 14.21 -11.13 -14.62
CA SER A 89 13.81 -12.16 -15.58
C SER A 89 15.01 -12.94 -16.10
N GLY A 90 14.87 -14.27 -16.16
CA GLY A 90 15.95 -15.19 -16.51
C GLY A 90 16.82 -15.52 -15.29
N ASP A 91 18.07 -15.07 -15.30
CA ASP A 91 18.99 -15.32 -14.18
C ASP A 91 18.63 -14.47 -12.93
N PRO A 92 18.53 -15.05 -11.72
CA PRO A 92 18.15 -14.31 -10.51
C PRO A 92 19.12 -13.22 -10.06
N ILE A 93 20.37 -13.22 -10.55
CA ILE A 93 21.42 -12.29 -10.11
C ILE A 93 21.74 -11.25 -11.19
N SER A 94 21.82 -11.69 -12.44
CA SER A 94 22.26 -10.92 -13.60
C SER A 94 21.18 -10.73 -14.67
N GLY A 95 20.01 -11.33 -14.48
CA GLY A 95 18.87 -11.21 -15.38
C GLY A 95 18.33 -9.78 -15.45
N LYS A 96 17.58 -9.50 -16.52
CA LYS A 96 17.00 -8.18 -16.78
C LYS A 96 16.08 -7.78 -15.63
N ARG A 97 16.30 -6.60 -15.06
CA ARG A 97 15.43 -6.00 -14.03
C ARG A 97 14.07 -5.60 -14.61
N ASN A 98 13.01 -5.91 -13.87
CA ASN A 98 11.65 -5.42 -14.11
C ASN A 98 11.37 -4.26 -13.15
N TYR A 99 11.29 -3.04 -13.68
CA TYR A 99 11.17 -1.82 -12.86
C TYR A 99 9.79 -1.59 -12.27
N THR A 100 8.77 -2.23 -12.86
CA THR A 100 7.37 -2.09 -12.44
C THR A 100 6.71 -3.45 -12.40
N TYR A 101 5.64 -3.57 -11.61
CA TYR A 101 4.85 -4.79 -11.52
C TYR A 101 4.39 -5.26 -12.92
N MET A 102 3.87 -4.34 -13.74
CA MET A 102 3.46 -4.63 -15.11
C MET A 102 4.61 -5.10 -16.01
N ASP A 103 5.83 -4.57 -15.81
CA ASP A 103 6.99 -5.03 -16.57
C ASP A 103 7.35 -6.47 -16.17
N ALA A 104 7.21 -6.84 -14.89
CA ALA A 104 7.38 -8.23 -14.44
C ALA A 104 6.33 -9.16 -15.04
N VAL A 105 5.06 -8.75 -15.08
CA VAL A 105 3.99 -9.53 -15.77
C VAL A 105 4.27 -9.64 -17.26
N ARG A 106 4.77 -8.59 -17.90
CA ARG A 106 5.11 -8.61 -19.33
C ARG A 106 6.26 -9.57 -19.62
N SER A 107 7.30 -9.57 -18.80
CA SER A 107 8.47 -10.41 -19.00
C SER A 107 8.22 -11.90 -18.70
N ASN A 108 7.28 -12.23 -17.81
CA ASN A 108 7.00 -13.62 -17.42
C ASN A 108 5.75 -14.23 -18.08
N LEU A 109 4.68 -13.46 -18.28
CA LEU A 109 3.37 -13.97 -18.72
C LEU A 109 2.94 -13.46 -20.10
N GLY A 110 3.26 -12.20 -20.42
CA GLY A 110 2.93 -11.59 -21.71
C GLY A 110 1.44 -11.54 -22.06
N GLY A 111 1.14 -11.18 -23.31
CA GLY A 111 -0.21 -11.26 -23.89
C GLY A 111 -1.30 -10.44 -23.16
N VAL A 112 -2.52 -10.99 -23.12
CA VAL A 112 -3.71 -10.35 -22.53
C VAL A 112 -3.57 -10.14 -21.02
N LYS A 113 -2.82 -11.02 -20.34
CA LYS A 113 -2.55 -10.95 -18.89
C LYS A 113 -1.92 -9.61 -18.48
N VAL A 114 -1.08 -9.01 -19.33
CA VAL A 114 -0.48 -7.68 -19.09
C VAL A 114 -1.54 -6.58 -19.05
N LYS A 115 -2.50 -6.62 -19.99
CA LYS A 115 -3.58 -5.62 -20.05
C LYS A 115 -4.51 -5.74 -18.85
N LEU A 116 -4.89 -6.97 -18.49
CA LEU A 116 -5.71 -7.24 -17.30
C LEU A 116 -5.01 -6.78 -16.02
N CYS A 117 -3.72 -7.11 -15.85
CA CYS A 117 -2.92 -6.64 -14.72
C CYS A 117 -2.92 -5.10 -14.65
N GLY A 118 -2.64 -4.42 -15.77
CA GLY A 118 -2.60 -2.96 -15.78
C GLY A 118 -3.95 -2.32 -15.43
N ILE A 119 -5.05 -2.83 -15.97
CA ILE A 119 -6.40 -2.33 -15.64
C ILE A 119 -6.66 -2.46 -14.13
N VAL A 120 -6.46 -3.66 -13.57
CA VAL A 120 -6.75 -3.90 -12.15
C VAL A 120 -5.79 -3.09 -11.27
N GLN A 121 -4.49 -3.08 -11.57
CA GLN A 121 -3.49 -2.35 -10.79
C GLN A 121 -3.78 -0.85 -10.76
N TYR A 122 -3.95 -0.20 -11.91
CA TYR A 122 -4.13 1.24 -11.97
C TYR A 122 -5.49 1.71 -11.46
N LEU A 123 -6.56 0.92 -11.64
CA LEU A 123 -7.84 1.19 -11.00
C LEU A 123 -7.72 1.12 -9.47
N ASN A 124 -6.94 0.15 -8.94
CA ASN A 124 -6.71 0.03 -7.51
C ASN A 124 -5.91 1.22 -6.97
N LEU A 125 -4.82 1.62 -7.65
CA LEU A 125 -4.03 2.81 -7.27
C LEU A 125 -4.87 4.10 -7.28
N PHE A 126 -5.74 4.26 -8.28
CA PHE A 126 -6.69 5.37 -8.34
C PHE A 126 -7.67 5.37 -7.16
N GLY A 127 -8.23 4.20 -6.84
CA GLY A 127 -9.15 4.08 -5.70
C GLY A 127 -8.47 4.31 -4.35
N VAL A 128 -7.21 3.89 -4.18
CA VAL A 128 -6.42 4.16 -2.96
C VAL A 128 -6.31 5.68 -2.74
N ALA A 129 -6.07 6.46 -3.80
CA ALA A 129 -6.03 7.92 -3.72
C ALA A 129 -7.35 8.53 -3.21
N ILE A 130 -8.49 8.00 -3.65
CA ILE A 130 -9.83 8.39 -3.17
C ILE A 130 -9.98 8.01 -1.69
N GLY A 131 -9.65 6.77 -1.32
CA GLY A 131 -9.78 6.26 0.04
C GLY A 131 -8.94 7.06 1.04
N TYR A 132 -7.71 7.43 0.68
CA TYR A 132 -6.82 8.25 1.53
C TYR A 132 -7.31 9.68 1.68
N THR A 133 -7.90 10.27 0.63
CA THR A 133 -8.51 11.60 0.71
C THR A 133 -9.70 11.61 1.68
N ILE A 134 -10.55 10.57 1.63
CA ILE A 134 -11.68 10.40 2.56
C ILE A 134 -11.16 10.19 3.99
N ALA A 135 -10.22 9.26 4.18
CA ALA A 135 -9.69 8.93 5.51
C ALA A 135 -9.01 10.14 6.19
N SER A 136 -8.23 10.90 5.42
CA SER A 136 -7.57 12.12 5.92
C SER A 136 -8.58 13.18 6.34
N ALA A 137 -9.65 13.36 5.56
CA ALA A 137 -10.73 14.27 5.92
C ALA A 137 -11.47 13.84 7.18
N ILE A 138 -11.75 12.54 7.35
CA ILE A 138 -12.35 11.99 8.58
C ILE A 138 -11.46 12.30 9.80
N SER A 139 -10.16 12.10 9.69
CA SER A 139 -9.23 12.39 10.79
C SER A 139 -9.13 13.89 11.12
N MET A 140 -9.08 14.77 10.13
CA MET A 140 -9.10 16.22 10.40
C MET A 140 -10.42 16.70 11.01
N MET A 141 -11.55 16.13 10.57
CA MET A 141 -12.85 16.38 11.20
C MET A 141 -12.89 15.89 12.65
N ALA A 142 -12.30 14.74 12.95
CA ALA A 142 -12.24 14.21 14.31
C ALA A 142 -11.53 15.19 15.26
N ILE A 143 -10.42 15.79 14.83
CA ILE A 143 -9.69 16.82 15.60
C ILE A 143 -10.59 18.04 15.86
N LYS A 144 -11.24 18.61 14.83
CA LYS A 144 -12.08 19.79 15.03
C LYS A 144 -13.31 19.49 15.89
N ARG A 145 -13.91 18.31 15.71
CA ARG A 145 -15.07 17.87 16.49
C ARG A 145 -14.70 17.67 17.97
N SER A 146 -13.58 17.00 18.25
CA SER A 146 -13.00 16.81 19.59
C SER A 146 -12.81 18.15 20.32
N ASN A 147 -12.18 19.12 19.65
CA ASN A 147 -11.93 20.46 20.19
C ASN A 147 -13.22 21.27 20.38
N CYS A 148 -14.16 21.21 19.45
CA CYS A 148 -15.46 21.88 19.56
C CYS A 148 -16.27 21.34 20.74
N PHE A 149 -16.30 20.02 20.92
CA PHE A 149 -17.03 19.37 21.99
C PHE A 149 -16.46 19.76 23.37
N HIS A 150 -15.13 19.77 23.52
CA HIS A 150 -14.49 20.19 24.76
C HIS A 150 -14.70 21.68 25.05
N LYS A 151 -14.56 22.55 24.04
CA LYS A 151 -14.78 23.99 24.20
C LYS A 151 -16.22 24.32 24.59
N SER A 152 -17.20 23.58 24.08
CA SER A 152 -18.61 23.78 24.40
C SER A 152 -19.05 23.10 25.70
N GLY A 153 -18.16 22.34 26.37
CA GLY A 153 -18.52 21.54 27.54
C GLY A 153 -19.54 20.44 27.21
N GLY A 154 -19.50 19.91 25.97
CA GLY A 154 -20.40 18.88 25.48
C GLY A 154 -21.80 19.35 25.08
N LYS A 155 -22.04 20.67 25.01
CA LYS A 155 -23.35 21.25 24.71
C LYS A 155 -23.65 21.37 23.21
N ASP A 156 -22.62 21.39 22.38
CA ASP A 156 -22.75 21.54 20.92
C ASP A 156 -22.58 20.16 20.22
N PRO A 157 -23.52 19.74 19.36
CA PRO A 157 -23.37 18.51 18.57
C PRO A 157 -22.19 18.55 17.57
N CYS A 158 -21.64 19.74 17.29
CA CYS A 158 -20.45 19.98 16.49
C CYS A 158 -20.53 19.35 15.10
N HIS A 159 -21.57 19.69 14.32
CA HIS A 159 -21.74 19.23 12.94
C HIS A 159 -20.60 19.74 12.05
N MET A 160 -19.85 18.83 11.43
CA MET A 160 -18.73 19.14 10.55
C MET A 160 -19.05 18.76 9.11
N ASN A 161 -18.66 19.62 8.16
CA ASN A 161 -18.65 19.30 6.74
C ASN A 161 -17.27 18.71 6.37
N SER A 162 -17.24 17.57 5.67
CA SER A 162 -16.01 16.90 5.24
C SER A 162 -15.34 17.56 4.03
N ASN A 163 -16.11 18.23 3.17
CA ASN A 163 -15.63 18.76 1.89
C ASN A 163 -14.44 19.72 2.02
N PRO A 164 -14.43 20.71 2.95
CA PRO A 164 -13.28 21.59 3.13
C PRO A 164 -11.99 20.84 3.46
N TYR A 165 -12.08 19.73 4.21
CA TYR A 165 -10.93 18.91 4.58
C TYR A 165 -10.42 18.05 3.43
N MET A 166 -11.32 17.51 2.62
CA MET A 166 -10.93 16.81 1.39
C MET A 166 -10.21 17.75 0.44
N ILE A 167 -10.73 18.97 0.25
CA ILE A 167 -10.08 20.02 -0.55
C ILE A 167 -8.70 20.38 0.02
N ALA A 168 -8.59 20.58 1.34
CA ALA A 168 -7.32 20.90 1.97
C ALA A 168 -6.27 19.80 1.76
N PHE A 169 -6.66 18.53 1.93
CA PHE A 169 -5.78 17.40 1.65
C PHE A 169 -5.38 17.34 0.16
N GLY A 170 -6.34 17.54 -0.75
CA GLY A 170 -6.07 17.62 -2.18
C GLY A 170 -5.06 18.72 -2.54
N LEU A 171 -5.17 19.91 -1.94
CA LEU A 171 -4.19 21.00 -2.13
C LEU A 171 -2.78 20.59 -1.67
N VAL A 172 -2.67 19.91 -0.53
CA VAL A 172 -1.39 19.35 -0.08
C VAL A 172 -0.86 18.31 -1.07
N GLN A 173 -1.72 17.41 -1.57
CA GLN A 173 -1.33 16.41 -2.54
C GLN A 173 -0.91 17.00 -3.88
N ILE A 174 -1.52 18.09 -4.36
CA ILE A 174 -1.06 18.79 -5.57
C ILE A 174 0.41 19.19 -5.44
N ILE A 175 0.84 19.66 -4.27
CA ILE A 175 2.24 20.06 -4.01
C ILE A 175 3.16 18.83 -3.96
N PHE A 176 2.84 17.85 -3.12
CA PHE A 176 3.68 16.67 -2.93
C PHE A 176 3.74 15.76 -4.15
N SER A 177 2.68 15.70 -4.95
CA SER A 177 2.65 14.96 -6.20
C SER A 177 3.58 15.55 -7.26
N GLN A 178 4.18 16.72 -7.07
CA GLN A 178 5.21 17.23 -7.99
C GLN A 178 6.60 16.63 -7.74
N ILE A 179 6.78 15.79 -6.70
CA ILE A 179 8.03 15.05 -6.49
C ILE A 179 8.16 14.02 -7.63
N PRO A 180 9.24 14.05 -8.43
CA PRO A 180 9.30 13.34 -9.70
C PRO A 180 9.45 11.83 -9.56
N ASP A 181 10.21 11.35 -8.56
CA ASP A 181 10.64 9.95 -8.48
C ASP A 181 10.37 9.32 -7.10
N PHE A 182 10.12 8.00 -7.10
CA PHE A 182 9.82 7.21 -5.89
C PHE A 182 11.02 7.13 -4.93
N ASP A 183 12.25 7.11 -5.45
CA ASP A 183 13.47 7.08 -4.63
C ASP A 183 13.65 8.37 -3.82
N GLN A 184 13.15 9.51 -4.30
CA GLN A 184 13.20 10.79 -3.60
C GLN A 184 12.19 10.89 -2.44
N LEU A 185 11.25 9.93 -2.34
CA LEU A 185 10.22 9.87 -1.30
C LEU A 185 10.67 9.11 -0.04
N TRP A 186 11.88 8.56 0.00
CA TRP A 186 12.35 7.74 1.13
C TRP A 186 12.13 8.41 2.50
N TRP A 187 12.40 9.71 2.61
CA TRP A 187 12.25 10.46 3.86
C TRP A 187 10.76 10.62 4.24
N LEU A 188 9.90 10.82 3.24
CA LEU A 188 8.46 10.97 3.42
C LEU A 188 7.85 9.62 3.84
N SER A 189 8.32 8.51 3.28
CA SER A 189 7.93 7.17 3.71
C SER A 189 8.45 6.83 5.11
N ILE A 190 9.66 7.22 5.50
CA ILE A 190 10.12 7.04 6.88
C ILE A 190 9.23 7.83 7.85
N LEU A 191 8.93 9.10 7.53
CA LEU A 191 8.03 9.92 8.33
C LEU A 191 6.65 9.27 8.45
N ALA A 192 6.08 8.82 7.33
CA ALA A 192 4.78 8.15 7.33
C ALA A 192 4.80 6.84 8.12
N ALA A 193 5.86 6.04 8.03
CA ALA A 193 6.03 4.83 8.84
C ALA A 193 6.05 5.17 10.34
N VAL A 194 6.82 6.18 10.77
CA VAL A 194 6.85 6.63 12.18
C VAL A 194 5.46 7.07 12.63
N MET A 195 4.76 7.89 11.83
CA MET A 195 3.40 8.33 12.14
C MET A 195 2.42 7.15 12.25
N SER A 196 2.62 6.08 11.46
CA SER A 196 1.78 4.88 11.55
C SER A 196 1.89 4.16 12.88
N PHE A 197 3.12 4.04 13.41
CA PHE A 197 3.34 3.52 14.75
C PHE A 197 2.74 4.43 15.80
N THR A 198 2.84 5.75 15.64
CA THR A 198 2.29 6.74 16.58
C THR A 198 0.78 6.58 16.74
N TYR A 199 0.02 6.65 15.64
CA TYR A 199 -1.43 6.57 15.73
C TYR A 199 -1.93 5.16 16.09
N SER A 200 -1.24 4.10 15.65
CA SER A 200 -1.62 2.72 16.00
C SER A 200 -1.39 2.44 17.48
N SER A 201 -0.28 2.92 18.04
CA SER A 201 0.00 2.79 19.48
C SER A 201 -0.97 3.62 20.32
N ALA A 202 -1.31 4.84 19.89
CA ALA A 202 -2.32 5.65 20.55
C ALA A 202 -3.72 5.01 20.50
N GLY A 203 -4.13 4.49 19.34
CA GLY A 203 -5.40 3.76 19.18
C GLY A 203 -5.46 2.51 20.04
N LEU A 204 -4.36 1.76 20.14
CA LEU A 204 -4.24 0.62 21.05
C LEU A 204 -4.36 1.03 22.51
N ALA A 205 -3.65 2.08 22.94
CA ALA A 205 -3.71 2.57 24.31
C ALA A 205 -5.11 3.04 24.70
N LEU A 206 -5.79 3.79 23.80
CA LEU A 206 -7.17 4.21 23.97
C LEU A 206 -8.13 3.01 24.02
N GLY A 207 -7.92 2.01 23.15
CA GLY A 207 -8.69 0.75 23.16
C GLY A 207 -8.56 0.00 24.48
N ILE A 208 -7.34 -0.18 24.98
CA ILE A 208 -7.08 -0.82 26.28
C ILE A 208 -7.75 -0.03 27.41
N ALA A 209 -7.57 1.30 27.44
CA ALA A 209 -8.20 2.15 28.44
C ALA A 209 -9.73 2.03 28.43
N GLN A 210 -10.35 1.97 27.25
CA GLN A 210 -11.79 1.79 27.10
C GLN A 210 -12.24 0.40 27.56
N VAL A 211 -11.49 -0.67 27.29
CA VAL A 211 -11.78 -2.03 27.80
C VAL A 211 -11.75 -2.05 29.32
N VAL A 212 -10.73 -1.42 29.93
CA VAL A 212 -10.62 -1.30 31.39
C VAL A 212 -11.80 -0.51 31.96
N ALA A 213 -12.15 0.63 31.36
CA ALA A 213 -13.28 1.45 31.80
C ALA A 213 -14.63 0.75 31.65
N ASN A 214 -14.80 -0.09 30.62
CA ASN A 214 -16.00 -0.91 30.45
C ASN A 214 -16.14 -2.00 31.53
N GLY A 215 -15.03 -2.40 32.19
CA GLY A 215 -14.98 -3.53 33.12
C GLY A 215 -15.21 -4.90 32.47
N LYS A 216 -15.29 -4.97 31.13
CA LYS A 216 -15.49 -6.21 30.37
C LYS A 216 -15.00 -6.08 28.93
N VAL A 217 -14.64 -7.22 28.35
CA VAL A 217 -14.38 -7.38 26.92
C VAL A 217 -15.73 -7.49 26.20
N LYS A 218 -16.01 -6.58 25.26
CA LYS A 218 -17.22 -6.62 24.42
C LYS A 218 -17.06 -7.50 23.18
N GLY A 219 -18.15 -7.64 22.44
CA GLY A 219 -18.21 -8.41 21.21
C GLY A 219 -18.71 -9.85 21.42
N SER A 220 -19.21 -10.44 20.35
CA SER A 220 -19.64 -11.84 20.27
C SER A 220 -18.64 -12.71 19.48
N LEU A 221 -18.82 -14.02 19.54
CA LEU A 221 -18.02 -15.00 18.79
C LEU A 221 -18.18 -14.87 17.27
N THR A 222 -19.38 -14.51 16.79
CA THR A 222 -19.78 -14.53 15.37
C THR A 222 -20.12 -13.13 14.82
N GLY A 223 -19.68 -12.10 15.53
CA GLY A 223 -19.86 -10.69 15.17
C GLY A 223 -21.29 -10.22 15.39
N ILE A 224 -21.65 -9.15 14.70
CA ILE A 224 -22.99 -8.56 14.76
C ILE A 224 -24.09 -9.62 14.55
N SER A 225 -25.07 -9.64 15.44
CA SER A 225 -26.12 -10.68 15.45
C SER A 225 -27.22 -10.41 14.43
N ILE A 226 -27.85 -11.50 13.96
CA ILE A 226 -29.11 -11.42 13.20
C ILE A 226 -30.18 -10.94 14.18
N GLY A 227 -30.83 -9.82 13.86
CA GLY A 227 -31.73 -9.09 14.76
C GLY A 227 -31.29 -7.64 14.96
N ALA A 228 -29.98 -7.39 15.11
CA ALA A 228 -29.43 -6.03 15.00
C ALA A 228 -29.32 -5.58 13.53
N VAL A 229 -29.09 -6.55 12.64
CA VAL A 229 -29.15 -6.40 11.18
C VAL A 229 -29.97 -7.54 10.58
N THR A 230 -30.46 -7.32 9.37
CA THR A 230 -31.09 -8.39 8.56
C THR A 230 -30.05 -9.44 8.15
N GLU A 231 -30.51 -10.65 7.83
CA GLU A 231 -29.65 -11.74 7.35
C GLU A 231 -28.82 -11.31 6.13
N THR A 232 -29.48 -10.67 5.16
CA THR A 232 -28.83 -10.15 3.95
C THR A 232 -27.77 -9.11 4.29
N GLN A 233 -28.04 -8.18 5.20
CA GLN A 233 -27.05 -7.20 5.65
C GLN A 233 -25.87 -7.86 6.36
N LYS A 234 -26.09 -8.91 7.17
CA LYS A 234 -25.00 -9.65 7.80
C LYS A 234 -24.08 -10.26 6.75
N ILE A 235 -24.63 -10.88 5.72
CA ILE A 235 -23.85 -11.44 4.60
C ILE A 235 -23.03 -10.36 3.89
N TRP A 236 -23.66 -9.26 3.46
CA TRP A 236 -22.96 -8.18 2.77
C TRP A 236 -21.87 -7.52 3.61
N ARG A 237 -22.14 -7.25 4.89
CA ARG A 237 -21.15 -6.70 5.82
C ARG A 237 -20.00 -7.66 6.09
N SER A 238 -20.25 -8.97 6.07
CA SER A 238 -19.21 -9.98 6.21
C SER A 238 -18.29 -9.98 4.99
N PHE A 239 -18.85 -9.92 3.77
CA PHE A 239 -18.04 -9.79 2.54
C PHE A 239 -17.27 -8.47 2.49
N GLN A 240 -17.88 -7.37 2.91
CA GLN A 240 -17.20 -6.09 3.02
C GLN A 240 -16.05 -6.16 4.03
N ALA A 241 -16.24 -6.77 5.19
CA ALA A 241 -15.18 -6.97 6.18
C ALA A 241 -14.02 -7.83 5.65
N LEU A 242 -14.30 -8.87 4.85
CA LEU A 242 -13.27 -9.62 4.13
C LEU A 242 -12.51 -8.73 3.14
N GLY A 243 -13.22 -7.88 2.40
CA GLY A 243 -12.63 -6.87 1.51
C GLY A 243 -11.75 -5.87 2.27
N ASP A 244 -12.19 -5.39 3.42
CA ASP A 244 -11.42 -4.46 4.25
C ASP A 244 -10.11 -5.09 4.76
N ILE A 245 -10.18 -6.34 5.24
CA ILE A 245 -8.98 -7.10 5.65
C ILE A 245 -8.07 -7.35 4.43
N ALA A 246 -8.64 -7.71 3.29
CA ALA A 246 -7.89 -7.91 2.04
C ALA A 246 -7.14 -6.65 1.62
N PHE A 247 -7.82 -5.51 1.64
CA PHE A 247 -7.21 -4.21 1.35
C PHE A 247 -6.08 -3.89 2.32
N ALA A 248 -6.27 -4.13 3.61
CA ALA A 248 -5.27 -3.86 4.63
C ALA A 248 -3.94 -4.58 4.34
N TYR A 249 -3.96 -5.77 3.74
CA TYR A 249 -2.74 -6.49 3.34
C TYR A 249 -2.28 -6.24 1.89
N SER A 250 -2.92 -5.34 1.13
CA SER A 250 -2.71 -5.17 -0.31
C SER A 250 -1.61 -4.15 -0.68
N TYR A 251 -0.34 -4.52 -0.46
CA TYR A 251 0.82 -3.74 -0.92
C TYR A 251 1.59 -4.37 -2.09
N SER A 252 1.26 -5.61 -2.45
CA SER A 252 1.85 -6.35 -3.58
C SER A 252 1.87 -5.54 -4.87
N ILE A 253 0.85 -4.69 -5.05
CA ILE A 253 0.60 -3.83 -6.21
C ILE A 253 1.67 -2.77 -6.46
N ILE A 254 2.54 -2.52 -5.48
CA ILE A 254 3.70 -1.60 -5.59
C ILE A 254 5.02 -2.26 -5.15
N LEU A 255 5.01 -3.58 -4.92
CA LEU A 255 6.15 -4.29 -4.33
C LEU A 255 7.39 -4.23 -5.24
N ILE A 256 7.18 -4.39 -6.55
CA ILE A 256 8.27 -4.37 -7.54
C ILE A 256 8.88 -2.97 -7.63
N GLU A 257 8.06 -1.93 -7.57
CA GLU A 257 8.50 -0.54 -7.56
C GLU A 257 9.32 -0.22 -6.30
N ILE A 258 8.92 -0.75 -5.13
CA ILE A 258 9.73 -0.66 -3.90
C ILE A 258 11.05 -1.43 -4.08
N GLN A 259 11.00 -2.63 -4.64
CA GLN A 259 12.18 -3.47 -4.87
C GLN A 259 13.15 -2.83 -5.86
N ASP A 260 12.67 -2.04 -6.84
CA ASP A 260 13.49 -1.27 -7.78
C ASP A 260 14.28 -0.15 -7.09
N THR A 261 14.03 0.17 -5.83
CA THR A 261 14.87 1.12 -5.06
C THR A 261 16.06 0.45 -4.37
N VAL A 262 16.06 -0.88 -4.28
CA VAL A 262 16.98 -1.65 -3.43
C VAL A 262 18.35 -1.81 -4.09
N LYS A 263 19.42 -1.58 -3.32
CA LYS A 263 20.80 -1.77 -3.78
C LYS A 263 21.14 -3.25 -3.95
N SER A 264 22.07 -3.53 -4.86
CA SER A 264 22.69 -4.85 -5.03
C SER A 264 24.21 -4.68 -5.16
N PRO A 265 25.06 -5.50 -4.50
CA PRO A 265 24.74 -6.64 -3.62
C PRO A 265 24.33 -6.28 -2.17
N PRO A 266 23.70 -7.20 -1.40
CA PRO A 266 23.21 -8.54 -1.80
C PRO A 266 22.03 -8.43 -2.78
N SER A 267 21.58 -9.54 -3.37
CA SER A 267 20.48 -9.51 -4.35
C SER A 267 19.24 -8.81 -3.80
N GLU A 268 18.55 -8.09 -4.69
CA GLU A 268 17.35 -7.33 -4.41
C GLU A 268 16.27 -8.24 -3.83
N GLU A 269 16.14 -9.47 -4.38
CA GLU A 269 15.25 -10.52 -3.87
C GLU A 269 15.52 -10.83 -2.39
N LYS A 270 16.79 -11.03 -2.01
CA LYS A 270 17.16 -11.40 -0.63
C LYS A 270 16.85 -10.28 0.36
N THR A 271 17.14 -9.04 -0.03
CA THR A 271 16.82 -7.85 0.76
C THR A 271 15.30 -7.68 0.88
N MET A 272 14.58 -7.84 -0.23
CA MET A 272 13.14 -7.66 -0.28
C MET A 272 12.39 -8.72 0.54
N LYS A 273 12.80 -9.99 0.48
CA LYS A 273 12.22 -11.06 1.32
C LYS A 273 12.36 -10.77 2.82
N LYS A 274 13.51 -10.24 3.25
CA LYS A 274 13.71 -9.80 4.64
C LYS A 274 12.82 -8.61 5.00
N ALA A 275 12.73 -7.62 4.11
CA ALA A 275 11.88 -6.46 4.33
C ALA A 275 10.40 -6.85 4.43
N THR A 276 9.92 -7.72 3.55
CA THR A 276 8.58 -8.32 3.57
C THR A 276 8.31 -9.10 4.86
N LEU A 277 9.24 -9.94 5.32
CA LEU A 277 9.08 -10.68 6.59
C LEU A 277 8.88 -9.72 7.78
N VAL A 278 9.77 -8.75 7.92
CA VAL A 278 9.71 -7.76 9.01
C VAL A 278 8.42 -6.95 8.92
N SER A 279 8.09 -6.44 7.74
CA SER A 279 6.97 -5.51 7.56
C SER A 279 5.63 -6.20 7.74
N VAL A 280 5.43 -7.40 7.16
CA VAL A 280 4.19 -8.16 7.34
C VAL A 280 4.05 -8.59 8.80
N GLY A 281 5.10 -9.09 9.45
CA GLY A 281 5.05 -9.49 10.85
C GLY A 281 4.67 -8.34 11.79
N VAL A 282 5.32 -7.17 11.63
CA VAL A 282 5.02 -5.97 12.42
C VAL A 282 3.59 -5.49 12.14
N THR A 283 3.18 -5.45 10.88
CA THR A 283 1.85 -4.98 10.50
C THR A 283 0.76 -5.88 11.06
N THR A 284 0.88 -7.20 10.91
CA THR A 284 -0.08 -8.18 11.43
C THR A 284 -0.22 -8.07 12.95
N MET A 285 0.88 -7.83 13.67
CA MET A 285 0.84 -7.56 15.10
C MET A 285 -0.01 -6.32 15.41
N PHE A 286 0.25 -5.18 14.77
CA PHE A 286 -0.53 -3.95 15.00
C PHE A 286 -1.99 -4.09 14.57
N TYR A 287 -2.25 -4.82 13.49
CA TYR A 287 -3.57 -5.08 12.96
C TYR A 287 -4.42 -5.89 13.92
N MET A 288 -3.86 -6.98 14.43
CA MET A 288 -4.51 -7.81 15.44
C MET A 288 -4.72 -7.02 16.72
N LEU A 289 -3.72 -6.25 17.18
CA LEU A 289 -3.85 -5.44 18.39
C LEU A 289 -4.94 -4.37 18.25
N CYS A 290 -4.92 -3.57 17.19
CA CYS A 290 -5.89 -2.49 16.99
C CYS A 290 -7.29 -3.02 16.66
N GLY A 291 -7.39 -4.04 15.80
CA GLY A 291 -8.65 -4.65 15.41
C GLY A 291 -9.34 -5.34 16.58
N CYS A 292 -8.63 -6.23 17.28
CA CYS A 292 -9.15 -6.95 18.44
C CYS A 292 -9.43 -6.01 19.62
N MET A 293 -8.54 -5.07 19.95
CA MET A 293 -8.79 -4.16 21.08
C MET A 293 -9.89 -3.15 20.77
N GLY A 294 -10.01 -2.70 19.52
CA GLY A 294 -11.16 -1.91 19.09
C GLY A 294 -12.47 -2.67 19.27
N TYR A 295 -12.51 -3.95 18.86
CA TYR A 295 -13.69 -4.78 19.06
C TYR A 295 -13.96 -5.11 20.53
N ALA A 296 -12.93 -5.34 21.33
CA ALA A 296 -13.07 -5.49 22.79
C ALA A 296 -13.64 -4.23 23.45
N ALA A 297 -13.28 -3.05 22.96
CA ALA A 297 -13.71 -1.76 23.49
C ALA A 297 -15.16 -1.42 23.10
N PHE A 298 -15.55 -1.69 21.85
CA PHE A 298 -16.80 -1.20 21.26
C PHE A 298 -17.83 -2.29 20.91
N GLY A 299 -17.42 -3.54 20.79
CA GLY A 299 -18.28 -4.65 20.34
C GLY A 299 -18.86 -4.39 18.95
N ASP A 300 -20.14 -4.72 18.76
CA ASP A 300 -20.86 -4.56 17.49
C ASP A 300 -20.95 -3.09 17.02
N MET A 301 -20.69 -2.14 17.92
CA MET A 301 -20.66 -0.69 17.64
C MET A 301 -19.27 -0.18 17.25
N SER A 302 -18.33 -1.06 16.92
CA SER A 302 -16.99 -0.66 16.49
C SER A 302 -17.06 0.26 15.27
N PRO A 303 -16.41 1.45 15.31
CA PRO A 303 -16.49 2.42 14.23
C PRO A 303 -15.65 1.98 13.01
N GLY A 304 -16.05 2.40 11.81
CA GLY A 304 -15.30 2.15 10.57
C GLY A 304 -13.91 2.80 10.53
N ASN A 305 -13.69 3.83 11.35
CA ASN A 305 -12.36 4.32 11.68
C ASN A 305 -12.21 4.27 13.20
N LEU A 306 -11.34 3.37 13.69
CA LEU A 306 -11.10 3.11 15.11
C LEU A 306 -11.02 4.41 15.95
N LEU A 307 -10.26 5.41 15.49
CA LEU A 307 -10.05 6.63 16.26
C LEU A 307 -11.31 7.47 16.43
N THR A 308 -12.26 7.39 15.51
CA THR A 308 -13.52 8.16 15.61
C THR A 308 -14.42 7.67 16.75
N GLY A 309 -14.24 6.43 17.24
CA GLY A 309 -14.98 5.89 18.38
C GLY A 309 -14.58 6.49 19.72
N PHE A 310 -13.39 7.10 19.81
CA PHE A 310 -12.86 7.70 21.04
C PHE A 310 -13.13 9.20 21.15
N GLY A 311 -13.97 9.79 20.28
CA GLY A 311 -14.22 11.24 20.20
C GLY A 311 -14.60 11.96 21.50
N PHE A 312 -14.98 11.20 22.54
CA PHE A 312 -15.41 11.70 23.85
C PHE A 312 -14.44 11.33 24.98
N TYR A 313 -13.32 10.68 24.67
CA TYR A 313 -12.40 10.14 25.67
C TYR A 313 -11.40 11.21 26.14
N ASN A 314 -11.20 11.27 27.45
CA ASN A 314 -10.10 12.02 28.04
C ASN A 314 -8.89 11.09 28.22
N PRO A 315 -7.67 11.51 27.84
CA PRO A 315 -7.33 12.83 27.33
C PRO A 315 -7.58 13.03 25.81
N TYR A 316 -8.34 14.07 25.45
CA TYR A 316 -8.66 14.40 24.05
C TYR A 316 -7.44 14.81 23.22
N TRP A 317 -6.39 15.34 23.86
CA TRP A 317 -5.15 15.69 23.17
C TRP A 317 -4.46 14.47 22.54
N LEU A 318 -4.59 13.28 23.15
CA LEU A 318 -4.01 12.05 22.61
C LEU A 318 -4.73 11.63 21.33
N LEU A 319 -6.06 11.79 21.31
CA LEU A 319 -6.87 11.56 20.13
C LEU A 319 -6.52 12.53 18.99
N ASP A 320 -6.30 13.80 19.32
CA ASP A 320 -5.92 14.81 18.35
C ASP A 320 -4.55 14.52 17.74
N ILE A 321 -3.56 14.14 18.57
CA ILE A 321 -2.23 13.70 18.09
C ILE A 321 -2.35 12.48 17.18
N ALA A 322 -3.16 11.49 17.56
CA ALA A 322 -3.33 10.28 16.78
C ALA A 322 -3.96 10.57 15.40
N ASN A 323 -5.00 11.42 15.34
CA ASN A 323 -5.59 11.83 14.07
C ASN A 323 -4.66 12.72 13.23
N ALA A 324 -3.88 13.61 13.85
CA ALA A 324 -2.88 14.40 13.14
C ALA A 324 -1.80 13.50 12.53
N ALA A 325 -1.35 12.48 13.27
CA ALA A 325 -0.41 11.48 12.78
C ALA A 325 -0.99 10.70 11.59
N ILE A 326 -2.28 10.32 11.60
CA ILE A 326 -2.93 9.71 10.42
C ILE A 326 -2.85 10.63 9.21
N VAL A 327 -3.19 11.91 9.36
CA VAL A 327 -3.16 12.87 8.24
C VAL A 327 -1.76 12.94 7.63
N VAL A 328 -0.72 13.08 8.46
CA VAL A 328 0.68 13.12 7.99
C VAL A 328 1.09 11.79 7.35
N HIS A 329 0.71 10.66 7.94
CA HIS A 329 0.96 9.34 7.36
C HIS A 329 0.33 9.22 5.96
N LEU A 330 -0.94 9.59 5.81
CA LEU A 330 -1.67 9.49 4.55
C LEU A 330 -1.10 10.42 3.49
N VAL A 331 -0.42 11.51 3.86
CA VAL A 331 0.34 12.31 2.88
C VAL A 331 1.45 11.49 2.23
N GLY A 332 2.23 10.76 3.03
CA GLY A 332 3.29 9.90 2.49
C GLY A 332 2.78 8.67 1.78
N ALA A 333 1.78 7.99 2.33
CA ALA A 333 1.18 6.80 1.72
C ALA A 333 0.55 7.13 0.35
N TYR A 334 -0.13 8.27 0.21
CA TYR A 334 -0.68 8.73 -1.06
C TYR A 334 0.38 8.81 -2.15
N GLN A 335 1.56 9.37 -1.82
CA GLN A 335 2.65 9.47 -2.78
C GLN A 335 3.20 8.09 -3.15
N VAL A 336 3.40 7.21 -2.17
CA VAL A 336 3.85 5.82 -2.42
C VAL A 336 2.94 5.09 -3.42
N TYR A 337 1.61 5.24 -3.31
CA TYR A 337 0.68 4.58 -4.23
C TYR A 337 0.47 5.32 -5.57
N CYS A 338 0.56 6.66 -5.62
CA CYS A 338 0.28 7.41 -6.84
C CYS A 338 1.47 7.48 -7.81
N GLN A 339 2.71 7.41 -7.32
CA GLN A 339 3.90 7.53 -8.18
C GLN A 339 3.97 6.47 -9.29
N PRO A 340 3.67 5.18 -9.07
CA PRO A 340 3.67 4.18 -10.15
C PRO A 340 2.65 4.51 -11.27
N LEU A 341 1.50 5.06 -10.90
CA LEU A 341 0.48 5.50 -11.86
C LEU A 341 0.95 6.73 -12.66
N PHE A 342 1.56 7.71 -11.98
CA PHE A 342 2.13 8.89 -12.63
C PHE A 342 3.25 8.50 -13.60
N ALA A 343 4.19 7.67 -13.15
CA ALA A 343 5.29 7.17 -13.97
C ALA A 343 4.78 6.40 -15.20
N PHE A 344 3.71 5.62 -15.06
CA PHE A 344 3.09 4.93 -16.18
C PHE A 344 2.53 5.90 -17.23
N ILE A 345 1.70 6.86 -16.83
CA ILE A 345 1.06 7.81 -17.75
C ILE A 345 2.11 8.71 -18.41
N GLU A 346 3.10 9.17 -17.65
CA GLU A 346 4.20 9.98 -18.16
C GLU A 346 5.07 9.22 -19.17
N ARG A 347 5.40 7.96 -18.89
CA ARG A 347 6.14 7.10 -19.82
C ARG A 347 5.36 6.87 -21.11
N GLN A 348 4.05 6.66 -21.03
CA GLN A 348 3.20 6.49 -22.21
C GLN A 348 3.14 7.78 -23.03
N ALA A 349 2.93 8.93 -22.38
CA ALA A 349 2.90 10.23 -23.04
C ALA A 349 4.23 10.56 -23.74
N SER A 350 5.36 10.34 -23.05
CA SER A 350 6.69 10.61 -23.62
C SER A 350 7.04 9.70 -24.80
N THR A 351 6.57 8.45 -24.77
CA THR A 351 6.78 7.50 -25.88
C THR A 351 5.88 7.82 -27.07
N ARG A 352 4.65 8.30 -26.82
CA ARG A 352 3.67 8.59 -27.87
C ARG A 352 3.88 9.93 -28.57
N PHE A 353 4.47 10.89 -27.86
CA PHE A 353 4.70 12.27 -28.32
C PHE A 353 6.12 12.73 -27.97
N PRO A 354 7.16 12.10 -28.52
CA PRO A 354 8.55 12.40 -28.17
C PRO A 354 8.99 13.82 -28.56
N ASP A 355 8.43 14.36 -29.64
CA ASP A 355 8.79 15.68 -30.19
C ASP A 355 8.02 16.84 -29.52
N SER A 356 7.15 16.55 -28.56
CA SER A 356 6.38 17.58 -27.87
C SER A 356 7.20 18.21 -26.75
N ASP A 357 7.58 19.48 -26.94
CA ASP A 357 8.23 20.29 -25.91
C ASP A 357 7.42 20.32 -24.59
N PHE A 358 6.09 20.27 -24.66
CA PHE A 358 5.24 20.25 -23.47
C PHE A 358 5.42 18.98 -22.61
N ILE A 359 5.72 17.85 -23.26
CA ILE A 359 5.86 16.53 -22.61
C ILE A 359 7.31 16.22 -22.28
N ALA A 360 8.24 16.50 -23.20
CA ALA A 360 9.63 16.07 -23.10
C ALA A 360 10.55 17.07 -22.38
N LYS A 361 10.19 18.35 -22.31
CA LYS A 361 11.08 19.41 -21.81
C LYS A 361 11.05 19.52 -20.29
N ASP A 362 12.22 19.34 -19.67
CA ASP A 362 12.47 19.66 -18.27
C ASP A 362 13.08 21.07 -18.14
N ILE A 363 12.37 21.97 -17.47
CA ILE A 363 12.84 23.31 -17.12
C ILE A 363 13.48 23.26 -15.74
N LYS A 364 14.77 23.60 -15.65
CA LYS A 364 15.49 23.65 -14.37
C LYS A 364 15.27 25.01 -13.71
N ILE A 365 14.51 25.03 -12.63
CA ILE A 365 14.29 26.23 -11.82
C ILE A 365 15.33 26.21 -10.69
N PRO A 366 16.24 27.19 -10.62
CA PRO A 366 17.20 27.28 -9.52
C PRO A 366 16.45 27.66 -8.24
N ILE A 367 16.61 26.86 -7.19
CA ILE A 367 16.09 27.17 -5.86
C ILE A 367 17.30 27.49 -4.97
N PRO A 368 17.38 28.69 -4.37
CA PRO A 368 18.47 29.03 -3.45
C PRO A 368 18.61 27.99 -2.33
N GLY A 369 19.78 27.38 -2.21
CA GLY A 369 20.10 26.40 -1.14
C GLY A 369 19.66 24.95 -1.38
N PHE A 370 18.96 24.63 -2.48
CA PHE A 370 18.50 23.27 -2.79
C PHE A 370 18.90 22.82 -4.20
N LYS A 371 18.73 21.52 -4.50
CA LYS A 371 18.92 21.01 -5.87
C LYS A 371 17.93 21.70 -6.83
N PRO A 372 18.33 22.04 -8.07
CA PRO A 372 17.44 22.66 -9.05
C PRO A 372 16.19 21.81 -9.27
N PHE A 373 15.02 22.44 -9.19
CA PHE A 373 13.74 21.77 -9.38
C PHE A 373 13.49 21.58 -10.88
N ARG A 374 13.15 20.36 -11.30
CA ARG A 374 12.86 20.03 -12.70
C ARG A 374 11.36 20.14 -12.97
N LEU A 375 10.94 21.32 -13.39
CA LEU A 375 9.57 21.57 -13.80
C LEU A 375 9.32 20.96 -15.18
N ASN A 376 8.27 20.15 -15.30
CA ASN A 376 7.74 19.70 -16.57
C ASN A 376 6.26 20.07 -16.60
N PHE A 377 5.82 20.78 -17.64
CA PHE A 377 4.45 21.31 -17.70
C PHE A 377 3.41 20.21 -17.81
N PHE A 378 3.66 19.15 -18.59
CA PHE A 378 2.77 18.00 -18.65
C PHE A 378 2.61 17.35 -17.26
N ARG A 379 3.72 17.05 -16.56
CA ARG A 379 3.66 16.49 -15.20
C ARG A 379 2.86 17.37 -14.26
N LEU A 380 3.12 18.68 -14.27
CA LEU A 380 2.42 19.63 -13.41
C LEU A 380 0.91 19.60 -13.64
N ILE A 381 0.47 19.73 -14.90
CA ILE A 381 -0.95 19.82 -15.24
C ILE A 381 -1.65 18.50 -14.99
N TRP A 382 -1.15 17.39 -15.53
CA TRP A 382 -1.81 16.10 -15.42
C TRP A 382 -1.91 15.62 -13.97
N ARG A 383 -0.82 15.70 -13.18
CA ARG A 383 -0.85 15.30 -11.77
C ARG A 383 -1.81 16.17 -10.96
N THR A 384 -1.90 17.46 -11.27
CA THR A 384 -2.88 18.36 -10.64
C THR A 384 -4.31 17.96 -10.99
N VAL A 385 -4.60 17.72 -12.27
CA VAL A 385 -5.91 17.25 -12.73
C VAL A 385 -6.29 15.93 -12.07
N PHE A 386 -5.35 15.00 -11.96
CA PHE A 386 -5.55 13.73 -11.25
C PHE A 386 -6.01 13.95 -9.81
N VAL A 387 -5.29 14.78 -9.05
CA VAL A 387 -5.63 15.06 -7.64
C VAL A 387 -6.98 15.77 -7.52
N ILE A 388 -7.31 16.69 -8.44
CA ILE A 388 -8.62 17.36 -8.47
C ILE A 388 -9.73 16.32 -8.68
N ILE A 389 -9.57 15.43 -9.67
CA ILE A 389 -10.58 14.40 -9.98
C ILE A 389 -10.79 13.46 -8.80
N THR A 390 -9.72 12.93 -8.19
CA THR A 390 -9.85 12.03 -7.04
C THR A 390 -10.50 12.74 -5.86
N THR A 391 -10.15 14.01 -5.61
CA THR A 391 -10.77 14.83 -4.55
C THR A 391 -12.26 15.06 -4.80
N LEU A 392 -12.66 15.38 -6.04
CA LEU A 392 -14.07 15.55 -6.39
C LEU A 392 -14.87 14.25 -6.21
N ILE A 393 -14.31 13.11 -6.62
CA ILE A 393 -14.96 11.82 -6.41
C ILE A 393 -15.09 11.50 -4.91
N SER A 394 -14.05 11.77 -4.11
CA SER A 394 -14.12 11.62 -2.64
C SER A 394 -15.23 12.48 -2.02
N MET A 395 -15.46 13.69 -2.54
CA MET A 395 -16.55 14.56 -2.07
C MET A 395 -17.94 14.05 -2.46
N LEU A 396 -18.07 13.39 -3.62
CA LEU A 396 -19.33 12.81 -4.08
C LEU A 396 -19.67 11.49 -3.37
N LEU A 397 -18.67 10.71 -3.01
CA LEU A 397 -18.82 9.36 -2.43
C LEU A 397 -17.94 9.18 -1.17
N PRO A 398 -18.26 9.84 -0.04
CA PRO A 398 -17.43 9.84 1.18
C PRO A 398 -17.57 8.56 2.02
N PHE A 399 -17.71 7.38 1.38
CA PHE A 399 -17.95 6.10 2.04
C PHE A 399 -16.67 5.28 2.22
N PHE A 400 -15.95 5.53 3.32
CA PHE A 400 -14.62 4.98 3.54
C PHE A 400 -14.53 3.44 3.45
N ASN A 401 -15.34 2.71 4.23
CA ASN A 401 -15.31 1.24 4.23
C ASN A 401 -15.82 0.63 2.91
N ASP A 402 -16.76 1.29 2.22
CA ASP A 402 -17.26 0.76 0.94
C ASP A 402 -16.17 0.85 -0.13
N VAL A 403 -15.43 1.96 -0.17
CA VAL A 403 -14.28 2.14 -1.06
C VAL A 403 -13.18 1.13 -0.75
N VAL A 404 -12.80 0.99 0.53
CA VAL A 404 -11.74 0.08 0.95
C VAL A 404 -12.12 -1.39 0.70
N GLY A 405 -13.34 -1.79 1.04
CA GLY A 405 -13.85 -3.14 0.79
C GLY A 405 -13.87 -3.50 -0.70
N LEU A 406 -14.30 -2.57 -1.57
CA LEU A 406 -14.28 -2.77 -3.02
C LEU A 406 -12.85 -2.91 -3.56
N LEU A 407 -11.93 -2.07 -3.11
CA LEU A 407 -10.53 -2.13 -3.54
C LEU A 407 -9.84 -3.42 -3.10
N GLY A 408 -10.12 -3.88 -1.88
CA GLY A 408 -9.63 -5.16 -1.40
C GLY A 408 -10.17 -6.32 -2.23
N ALA A 409 -11.48 -6.35 -2.50
CA ALA A 409 -12.11 -7.39 -3.30
C ALA A 409 -11.56 -7.46 -4.74
N LEU A 410 -11.41 -6.31 -5.40
CA LEU A 410 -10.92 -6.25 -6.79
C LEU A 410 -9.41 -6.41 -6.90
N GLY A 411 -8.64 -5.90 -5.94
CA GLY A 411 -7.18 -5.82 -6.03
C GLY A 411 -6.47 -7.03 -5.46
N PHE A 412 -6.89 -7.50 -4.28
CA PHE A 412 -6.11 -8.46 -3.50
C PHE A 412 -5.90 -9.77 -4.26
N TRP A 413 -6.97 -10.41 -4.73
CA TRP A 413 -6.82 -11.70 -5.37
C TRP A 413 -5.97 -11.66 -6.67
N PRO A 414 -6.30 -10.85 -7.69
CA PRO A 414 -5.52 -10.84 -8.91
C PRO A 414 -4.07 -10.40 -8.68
N LEU A 415 -3.83 -9.33 -7.92
CA LEU A 415 -2.52 -8.70 -7.82
C LEU A 415 -1.65 -9.25 -6.67
N THR A 416 -2.25 -9.70 -5.57
CA THR A 416 -1.50 -10.33 -4.46
C THR A 416 -1.36 -11.82 -4.65
N VAL A 417 -2.35 -12.52 -5.21
CA VAL A 417 -2.33 -13.99 -5.26
C VAL A 417 -2.03 -14.52 -6.67
N TYR A 418 -2.91 -14.23 -7.62
CA TYR A 418 -2.88 -14.87 -8.94
C TYR A 418 -1.61 -14.55 -9.74
N PHE A 419 -1.34 -13.26 -10.00
CA PHE A 419 -0.20 -12.86 -10.82
C PHE A 419 1.15 -13.26 -10.22
N PRO A 420 1.43 -13.07 -8.91
CA PRO A 420 2.69 -13.50 -8.31
C PRO A 420 2.96 -15.00 -8.45
N VAL A 421 1.93 -15.83 -8.24
CA VAL A 421 2.05 -17.29 -8.33
C VAL A 421 2.27 -17.73 -9.79
N GLU A 422 1.49 -17.19 -10.73
CA GLU A 422 1.63 -17.50 -12.16
C GLU A 422 3.01 -17.07 -12.68
N MET A 423 3.47 -15.87 -12.33
CA MET A 423 4.80 -15.39 -12.72
C MET A 423 5.90 -16.30 -12.18
N TYR A 424 5.78 -16.75 -10.92
CA TYR A 424 6.78 -17.61 -10.30
C TYR A 424 6.84 -19.00 -10.95
N ILE A 425 5.69 -19.59 -11.29
CA ILE A 425 5.61 -20.87 -12.02
C ILE A 425 6.36 -20.79 -13.35
N GLU A 426 6.07 -19.74 -14.15
CA GLU A 426 6.70 -19.55 -15.46
C GLU A 426 8.20 -19.24 -15.34
N GLN A 427 8.57 -18.34 -14.42
CA GLN A 427 9.97 -17.93 -14.22
C GLN A 427 10.85 -19.11 -13.76
N LYS A 428 10.35 -19.93 -12.83
CA LYS A 428 11.06 -21.12 -12.34
C LYS A 428 10.90 -22.34 -13.25
N LYS A 429 10.15 -22.22 -14.35
CA LYS A 429 9.86 -23.31 -15.29
C LYS A 429 9.34 -24.56 -14.57
N ILE A 430 8.44 -24.38 -13.59
CA ILE A 430 7.92 -25.49 -12.80
C ILE A 430 7.14 -26.43 -13.74
N PRO A 431 7.49 -27.73 -13.82
CA PRO A 431 6.85 -28.64 -14.75
C PRO A 431 5.35 -28.75 -14.47
N ARG A 432 4.54 -28.57 -15.52
CA ARG A 432 3.08 -28.75 -15.42
C ARG A 432 2.77 -30.15 -14.89
N TRP A 433 1.73 -30.26 -14.07
CA TRP A 433 1.29 -31.52 -13.43
C TRP A 433 2.25 -32.12 -12.38
N SER A 434 3.38 -31.46 -12.07
CA SER A 434 4.15 -31.83 -10.88
C SER A 434 3.37 -31.50 -9.60
N THR A 435 3.69 -32.18 -8.49
CA THR A 435 3.08 -31.88 -7.18
C THR A 435 3.26 -30.41 -6.80
N GLN A 436 4.45 -29.84 -7.07
CA GLN A 436 4.71 -28.41 -6.84
C GLN A 436 3.80 -27.54 -7.70
N TRP A 437 3.64 -27.86 -8.98
CA TRP A 437 2.72 -27.13 -9.85
C TRP A 437 1.28 -27.17 -9.34
N PHE A 438 0.79 -28.33 -8.90
CA PHE A 438 -0.55 -28.44 -8.31
C PHE A 438 -0.70 -27.58 -7.06
N VAL A 439 0.27 -27.58 -6.14
CA VAL A 439 0.21 -26.75 -4.92
C VAL A 439 0.14 -25.27 -5.26
N PHE A 440 0.99 -24.79 -6.18
CA PHE A 440 0.96 -23.40 -6.61
C PHE A 440 -0.32 -23.07 -7.40
N LYS A 441 -0.70 -23.92 -8.36
CA LYS A 441 -1.85 -23.67 -9.20
C LYS A 441 -3.16 -23.67 -8.41
N SER A 442 -3.33 -24.62 -7.49
CA SER A 442 -4.47 -24.66 -6.59
C SER A 442 -4.53 -23.43 -5.70
N SER A 443 -3.40 -22.98 -5.13
CA SER A 443 -3.39 -21.75 -4.31
C SER A 443 -3.71 -20.48 -5.11
N ALA A 444 -3.42 -20.44 -6.41
CA ALA A 444 -3.80 -19.34 -7.31
C ALA A 444 -5.24 -19.41 -7.86
N GLN A 445 -5.89 -20.57 -7.80
CA GLN A 445 -7.21 -20.82 -8.40
C GLN A 445 -8.34 -21.04 -7.38
N LEU A 446 -8.04 -21.38 -6.12
CA LEU A 446 -9.04 -21.83 -5.12
C LEU A 446 -9.99 -20.75 -4.57
N VAL A 447 -10.04 -19.53 -5.12
CA VAL A 447 -10.95 -18.45 -4.62
C VAL A 447 -11.57 -17.63 -5.77
N TRP A 448 -11.85 -18.26 -6.92
CA TRP A 448 -12.77 -17.70 -7.93
C TRP A 448 -13.97 -18.61 -8.14
#